data_AF-A0A852JHM5-F1
#
_entry.id   AF-A0A852JHM5-F1
#
_cell.length_a   1.000
_cell.length_b   1.000
_cell.length_c   1.000
_cell.angle_alpha   90.00
_cell.angle_beta   90.00
_cell.angle_gamma   90.00
#
_symmetry.space_group_name_H-M   'P 1'
#
loop_
_entity.id
_entity.type
_entity.pdbx_description
1 polymer ?
#
loop_
_entity_poly.entity_id
_entity_poly.type
_entity_poly.pdbx_seq_one_letter_code
_entity_poly.pdbx_strand_id
1 'polypeptide(L)'
;LQSIFDWNVKQLFLYLSAEYSTKNNALNQVVLWDKIMLRGDNPRLSLKDMKSKYFFFDDGNGLKGNRNITLTLSWNVVPNAGILPLVTGSGHVSVPFPDTYETTKSY
;
A
#
# COMPACT_ATOMS: atom_id res chain seq x y z
N LEU A 1 13.00 -4.79 -6.56
CA LEU A 1 13.56 -4.18 -5.34
C LEU A 1 15.05 -4.49 -5.12
N GLN A 2 15.64 -5.48 -5.82
CA GLN A 2 17.04 -5.91 -5.60
C GLN A 2 18.06 -4.78 -5.79
N SER A 3 17.86 -3.90 -6.76
CA SER A 3 18.75 -2.76 -7.04
C SER A 3 18.76 -1.68 -5.96
N ILE A 4 17.83 -1.71 -4.99
CA ILE A 4 17.72 -0.72 -3.92
C ILE A 4 18.59 -1.11 -2.72
N PHE A 5 18.86 -2.41 -2.53
CA PHE A 5 19.72 -2.88 -1.44
C PHE A 5 21.20 -2.70 -1.81
N ASP A 6 21.82 -1.65 -1.30
CA ASP A 6 23.27 -1.45 -1.34
C ASP A 6 23.95 -1.82 0.01
N TRP A 7 25.25 -1.51 0.15
CA TRP A 7 26.02 -1.80 1.35
C TRP A 7 25.57 -1.03 2.60
N ASN A 8 24.82 0.07 2.47
CA ASN A 8 24.30 0.87 3.57
C ASN A 8 22.80 0.62 3.86
N VAL A 9 22.00 0.09 2.94
CA VAL A 9 20.57 -0.20 3.20
C VAL A 9 20.36 -1.38 4.15
N LYS A 10 19.88 -1.13 5.36
CA LYS A 10 19.57 -2.15 6.38
C LYS A 10 18.26 -2.87 6.07
N GLN A 11 17.22 -2.09 5.82
CA GLN A 11 15.87 -2.57 5.60
C GLN A 11 15.07 -1.61 4.72
N LEU A 12 14.04 -2.14 4.08
CA LEU A 12 12.98 -1.39 3.43
C LEU A 12 11.71 -1.53 4.25
N PHE A 13 11.02 -0.40 4.47
CA PHE A 13 9.67 -0.42 5.02
C PHE A 13 8.68 -0.20 3.87
N LEU A 14 8.04 -1.28 3.41
CA LEU A 14 7.06 -1.25 2.33
C LEU A 14 5.66 -1.09 2.89
N TYR A 15 4.83 -0.34 2.19
CA TYR A 15 3.42 -0.21 2.53
C TYR A 15 2.58 0.04 1.28
N LEU A 16 1.39 -0.55 1.29
CA LEU A 16 0.36 -0.34 0.29
C LEU A 16 -0.67 0.62 0.87
N SER A 17 -0.90 1.74 0.20
CA SER A 17 -1.95 2.70 0.57
C SER A 17 -3.04 2.77 -0.49
N ALA A 18 -4.27 2.99 -0.05
CA ALA A 18 -5.39 3.40 -0.89
C ALA A 18 -5.59 4.91 -0.77
N GLU A 19 -5.65 5.57 -1.93
CA GLU A 19 -5.92 6.99 -2.06
C GLU A 19 -7.24 7.20 -2.79
N TYR A 20 -8.14 8.00 -2.22
CA TYR A 20 -9.45 8.26 -2.80
C TYR A 20 -10.00 9.60 -2.32
N SER A 21 -10.86 10.21 -3.13
CA SER A 21 -11.56 11.45 -2.81
C SER A 21 -12.99 11.17 -2.37
N THR A 22 -13.51 11.99 -1.44
CA THR A 22 -14.92 12.03 -1.06
C THR A 22 -15.46 13.45 -1.19
N LYS A 23 -16.78 13.65 -1.00
CA LYS A 23 -17.38 14.99 -1.04
C LYS A 23 -16.79 15.94 0.01
N ASN A 24 -16.41 15.39 1.16
CA ASN A 24 -15.95 16.17 2.32
C ASN A 24 -14.43 16.27 2.39
N ASN A 25 -13.70 15.41 1.68
CA ASN A 25 -12.24 15.40 1.71
C ASN A 25 -11.66 15.14 0.32
N ALA A 26 -10.82 16.05 -0.14
CA ALA A 26 -10.16 15.97 -1.44
C ALA A 26 -9.17 14.80 -1.51
N LEU A 27 -8.56 14.41 -0.38
CA LEU A 27 -7.60 13.31 -0.31
C LEU A 27 -7.75 12.52 0.99
N ASN A 28 -8.22 11.29 0.87
CA ASN A 28 -8.17 10.28 1.93
C ASN A 28 -7.09 9.28 1.56
N GLN A 29 -6.14 9.05 2.48
CA GLN A 29 -5.06 8.08 2.29
C GLN A 29 -5.04 7.12 3.46
N VAL A 30 -5.22 5.83 3.18
CA VAL A 30 -5.30 4.77 4.19
C VAL A 30 -4.29 3.67 3.87
N VAL A 31 -3.46 3.31 4.84
CA VAL A 31 -2.52 2.17 4.70
C VAL A 31 -3.30 0.87 4.88
N LEU A 32 -3.25 0.00 3.89
CA LEU A 32 -3.94 -1.29 3.89
C LEU A 32 -3.05 -2.44 4.39
N TRP A 33 -1.75 -2.35 4.10
CA TRP A 33 -0.79 -3.40 4.36
C TRP A 33 0.62 -2.83 4.43
N ASP A 34 1.48 -3.44 5.24
CA ASP A 34 2.90 -3.11 5.31
C ASP A 34 3.75 -4.37 5.49
N LYS A 35 5.03 -4.25 5.13
CA LYS A 35 6.05 -5.26 5.35
C LYS A 35 7.42 -4.62 5.49
N ILE A 36 8.18 -5.10 6.47
CA ILE A 36 9.62 -4.83 6.56
C ILE A 36 10.34 -5.90 5.74
N MET A 37 11.19 -5.49 4.81
CA MET A 37 12.12 -6.36 4.09
C MET A 37 13.54 -6.04 4.53
N LEU A 38 14.25 -7.04 5.04
CA LEU A 38 15.63 -6.90 5.49
C LEU A 38 16.61 -7.13 4.33
N ARG A 39 17.83 -6.60 4.46
CA ARG A 39 18.91 -7.00 3.55
C ARG A 39 19.13 -8.51 3.64
N GLY A 40 19.18 -9.16 2.47
CA GLY A 40 19.34 -10.61 2.37
C GLY A 40 18.02 -11.37 2.19
N ASP A 41 16.87 -10.70 2.42
CA ASP A 41 15.57 -11.25 2.04
C ASP A 41 15.45 -11.38 0.52
N ASN A 42 14.56 -12.28 0.07
CA ASN A 42 14.24 -12.40 -1.35
C ASN A 42 13.69 -11.06 -1.88
N PRO A 43 14.37 -10.40 -2.83
CA PRO A 43 13.96 -9.08 -3.32
C PRO A 43 12.78 -9.14 -4.31
N ARG A 44 12.31 -10.34 -4.68
CA ARG A 44 11.10 -10.54 -5.48
C ARG A 44 9.89 -10.67 -4.57
N LEU A 45 9.05 -9.64 -4.59
CA LEU A 45 7.77 -9.64 -3.89
C LEU A 45 6.69 -10.23 -4.82
N SER A 46 6.25 -11.45 -4.54
CA SER A 46 5.13 -12.10 -5.23
C SER A 46 4.04 -12.41 -4.21
N LEU A 47 3.05 -11.53 -4.13
CA LEU A 47 1.94 -11.61 -3.18
C LEU A 47 0.65 -11.87 -3.94
N LYS A 48 -0.13 -12.85 -3.49
CA LYS A 48 -1.43 -13.20 -4.07
C LYS A 48 -2.42 -13.45 -2.94
N ASP A 49 -3.67 -13.01 -3.13
CA ASP A 49 -4.78 -13.19 -2.19
C ASP A 49 -4.47 -12.72 -0.77
N MET A 50 -3.64 -11.67 -0.66
CA MET A 50 -3.28 -11.09 0.63
C MET A 50 -4.46 -10.32 1.21
N LYS A 51 -4.80 -10.64 2.45
CA LYS A 51 -5.75 -9.84 3.23
C LYS A 51 -5.09 -8.52 3.65
N SER A 52 -5.89 -7.47 3.74
CA SER A 52 -5.44 -6.22 4.34
C SER A 52 -5.07 -6.47 5.81
N LYS A 53 -3.97 -5.84 6.25
CA LYS A 53 -3.54 -5.88 7.65
C LYS A 53 -4.35 -4.90 8.49
N TYR A 54 -4.72 -3.77 7.88
CA TYR A 54 -5.58 -2.76 8.48
C TYR A 54 -6.94 -2.77 7.78
N PHE A 55 -7.99 -2.48 8.54
CA PHE A 55 -9.33 -2.37 7.98
C PHE A 55 -9.42 -1.17 7.05
N PHE A 56 -10.10 -1.36 5.93
CA PHE A 56 -10.39 -0.28 5.00
C PHE A 56 -11.85 0.12 5.14
N PHE A 57 -12.09 1.17 5.92
CA PHE A 57 -13.40 1.81 6.06
C PHE A 57 -13.23 3.32 5.95
N ASP A 58 -14.31 3.99 5.58
CA ASP A 58 -14.43 5.43 5.50
C ASP A 58 -15.41 5.90 6.58
N ASP A 59 -15.25 7.12 7.07
CA ASP A 59 -16.15 7.68 8.09
C ASP A 59 -17.59 7.83 7.57
N GLY A 60 -17.79 7.82 6.24
CA GLY A 60 -19.09 7.79 5.59
C GLY A 60 -19.22 6.67 4.57
N ASN A 61 -19.94 6.95 3.49
CA ASN A 61 -20.18 6.00 2.40
C ASN A 61 -19.24 6.23 1.20
N GLY A 62 -18.05 6.77 1.44
CA GLY A 62 -17.13 7.25 0.39
C GLY A 62 -16.43 6.16 -0.43
N LEU A 63 -16.48 4.90 0.01
CA LEU A 63 -15.81 3.78 -0.67
C LEU A 63 -16.71 3.06 -1.68
N LYS A 64 -18.01 2.94 -1.38
CA LYS A 64 -18.96 2.22 -2.22
C LYS A 64 -19.19 2.98 -3.52
N GLY A 65 -19.01 2.32 -4.66
CA GLY A 65 -19.14 2.93 -5.99
C GLY A 65 -18.07 3.98 -6.31
N ASN A 66 -16.98 4.04 -5.53
CA ASN A 66 -15.89 4.97 -5.82
C ASN A 66 -15.05 4.43 -6.98
N ARG A 67 -15.11 5.13 -8.11
CA ARG A 67 -14.46 4.69 -9.36
C ARG A 67 -12.96 4.95 -9.38
N ASN A 68 -12.46 5.82 -8.50
CA ASN A 68 -11.09 6.32 -8.51
C ASN A 68 -10.40 6.03 -7.17
N ILE A 69 -10.28 4.75 -6.81
CA ILE A 69 -9.41 4.34 -5.70
C ILE A 69 -8.05 3.95 -6.27
N THR A 70 -7.01 4.69 -5.90
CA THR A 70 -5.65 4.43 -6.35
C THR A 70 -4.89 3.69 -5.28
N LEU A 71 -4.43 2.48 -5.62
CA LEU A 71 -3.55 1.69 -4.78
C LEU A 71 -2.11 2.04 -5.14
N THR A 72 -1.37 2.54 -4.16
CA THR A 72 0.04 2.94 -4.32
C THR A 72 0.91 2.05 -3.44
N LEU A 73 1.86 1.34 -4.05
CA LEU A 73 2.90 0.63 -3.32
C LEU A 73 4.09 1.59 -3.14
N SER A 74 4.37 1.93 -1.89
CA SER A 74 5.46 2.80 -1.48
C SER A 74 6.45 2.03 -0.62
N TRP A 75 7.69 2.52 -0.53
CA TRP A 75 8.67 1.99 0.41
C TRP A 75 9.61 3.07 0.89
N ASN A 76 10.01 3.01 2.16
CA ASN A 76 11.05 3.85 2.74
C ASN A 76 12.36 3.08 2.88
N VAL A 77 13.49 3.73 2.58
CA VAL A 77 14.83 3.17 2.68
C VAL A 77 15.44 3.51 4.03
N VAL A 78 15.73 2.50 4.85
CA VAL A 78 16.36 2.68 6.17
C VAL A 78 17.81 2.21 6.10
N PRO A 79 18.79 3.11 6.30
CA PRO A 79 20.20 2.74 6.27
C PRO A 79 20.67 2.14 7.60
N ASN A 80 21.87 1.55 7.59
CA ASN A 80 22.57 1.12 8.80
C ASN A 80 23.06 2.32 9.61
N ALA A 81 23.53 3.38 8.93
CA ALA A 81 23.95 4.62 9.53
C ALA A 81 23.73 5.81 8.58
N GLY A 82 23.54 7.00 9.15
CA GLY A 82 23.40 8.26 8.42
C GLY A 82 21.97 8.81 8.39
N ILE A 83 21.70 9.70 7.43
CA ILE A 83 20.40 10.34 7.21
C ILE A 83 19.36 9.28 6.90
N LEU A 84 18.14 9.42 7.43
CA LEU A 84 16.98 8.64 7.01
C LEU A 84 16.33 9.32 5.80
N PRO A 85 16.65 8.93 4.56
CA PRO A 85 16.05 9.59 3.42
C PRO A 85 14.59 9.13 3.28
N LEU A 86 13.70 10.08 3.07
CA LEU A 86 12.33 9.79 2.63
C LEU A 86 12.36 9.52 1.12
N VAL A 87 12.93 8.37 0.73
CA VAL A 87 12.91 7.91 -0.65
C VAL A 87 11.70 7.02 -0.84
N THR A 88 10.67 7.52 -1.53
CA THR A 88 9.52 6.74 -1.96
C THR A 88 9.79 6.21 -3.36
N GLY A 89 9.87 4.91 -3.55
CA GLY A 89 9.80 4.37 -4.90
C GLY A 89 8.37 4.27 -5.40
N SER A 90 8.20 4.33 -6.72
CA SER A 90 6.90 4.58 -7.35
C SER A 90 6.36 3.37 -8.09
N GLY A 91 5.11 3.02 -7.77
CA GLY A 91 4.25 2.10 -8.51
C GLY A 91 2.82 2.25 -8.02
N HIS A 92 1.90 2.57 -8.92
CA HIS A 92 0.48 2.77 -8.60
C HIS A 92 -0.41 2.04 -9.59
N VAL A 93 -1.57 1.61 -9.12
CA VAL A 93 -2.65 1.06 -9.92
C VAL A 93 -3.97 1.58 -9.40
N SER A 94 -4.80 2.13 -10.28
CA SER A 94 -6.15 2.56 -9.92
C SER A 94 -7.13 1.44 -10.20
N VAL A 95 -7.99 1.18 -9.22
CA VAL A 95 -9.03 0.15 -9.28
C VAL A 95 -10.38 0.76 -8.89
N PRO A 96 -11.44 0.51 -9.66
CA PRO A 96 -12.78 0.93 -9.27
C PRO A 96 -13.32 0.03 -8.17
N PHE A 97 -13.99 0.61 -7.18
CA PHE A 97 -14.73 -0.14 -6.18
C PHE A 97 -16.17 -0.40 -6.65
N PRO A 98 -16.75 -1.56 -6.30
CA PRO A 98 -18.06 -1.95 -6.78
C PRO A 98 -19.17 -1.10 -6.14
N ASP A 99 -20.28 -0.96 -6.87
CA ASP A 99 -21.49 -0.30 -6.40
C ASP A 99 -22.29 -1.15 -5.40
N THR A 100 -21.96 -2.44 -5.27
CA THR A 100 -22.64 -3.40 -4.38
C THR A 100 -21.61 -4.22 -3.62
N TYR A 101 -21.91 -4.56 -2.36
CA TYR A 101 -21.10 -5.49 -1.59
C TYR A 101 -21.17 -6.89 -2.21
N GLU A 102 -20.07 -7.62 -2.20
CA GLU A 102 -20.13 -9.05 -2.48
C GLU A 102 -20.90 -9.75 -1.36
N THR A 103 -22.01 -10.39 -1.71
CA THR A 103 -22.70 -11.32 -0.82
C THR A 103 -21.91 -12.62 -0.81
N THR A 104 -21.64 -13.15 0.39
CA THR A 104 -21.04 -14.48 0.54
C THR A 104 -21.86 -15.47 -0.26
N LYS A 105 -21.25 -16.16 -1.23
CA LYS A 105 -21.90 -17.26 -1.93
C LYS A 105 -22.30 -18.29 -0.89
N SER A 106 -23.61 -18.49 -0.70
CA SER A 106 -24.11 -19.63 0.06
C SER A 106 -23.67 -20.90 -0.68
N TYR A 107 -22.80 -21.68 -0.04
CA TYR A 107 -22.53 -23.06 -0.41
C TYR A 107 -23.60 -23.97 0.18
#